data_AF-R6MYC2-F1
#
_entry.id   AF-R6MYC2-F1
#
_cell.length_a   1.000
_cell.length_b   1.000
_cell.length_c   1.000
_cell.angle_alpha   90.00
_cell.angle_beta   90.00
_cell.angle_gamma   90.00
#
_symmetry.space_group_name_H-M   'P 1'
#
loop_
_entity.id
_entity.type
_entity.pdbx_description
1 polymer ?
#
loop_
_entity_poly.entity_id
_entity_poly.type
_entity_poly.pdbx_seq_one_letter_code
_entity_poly.pdbx_strand_id
1 'polypeptide(L)'
;MNEYIHKNYKKAARIQTVVCGFLFSIFSFIYLYVFQSDVLEALHFSLAHGKTHFAPLPSAIIITLILVLLRWGVNSLLGLKGEVRALAYFPSCLILGVLTNVGRTIYMSDYHTPWGWLLPAVLLVYFLLAFWLRRVFRVQLNTESTPTALMNSNLVILLLLIFMTVLIGNSNRTFHRELKAEHYLRNHQYNEVLKVGKNSAEASRTLTVLRTIAMSHTGTLGEKLFEYPQYYKTDGLFFANDSSTVLRYTNDSIYYLLGVRPYNGEDRMEFLRNICYKGTGKSTSLDYYLSALLLEKRLDAFAQAIVDFCEPDEDFARYYKEAMLIYRDRHPDYPIQVTDSVMIQRYAEYKVRRKDFTSAIEERNKMRREFGETYWWYFDYQH
;
A
#
# COMPACT_ATOMS: atom_id res chain seq x y z
N MET A 1 38.57 -9.52 -45.96
CA MET A 1 38.08 -10.00 -44.63
C MET A 1 37.60 -8.85 -43.71
N ASN A 2 38.20 -7.65 -43.76
CA ASN A 2 37.84 -6.51 -42.89
C ASN A 2 36.47 -5.84 -43.19
N GLU A 3 36.06 -5.75 -44.45
CA GLU A 3 34.82 -5.03 -44.82
C GLU A 3 33.54 -5.79 -44.38
N TYR A 4 33.59 -7.12 -44.39
CA TYR A 4 32.49 -7.97 -43.95
C TYR A 4 32.29 -7.91 -42.42
N ILE A 5 33.39 -7.93 -41.66
CA ILE A 5 33.38 -7.78 -40.19
C ILE A 5 32.82 -6.40 -39.80
N HIS A 6 33.26 -5.34 -40.49
CA HIS A 6 32.79 -3.97 -40.28
C HIS A 6 31.28 -3.81 -40.55
N LYS A 7 30.78 -4.40 -41.64
CA LYS A 7 29.34 -4.39 -41.98
C LYS A 7 28.51 -5.12 -40.93
N ASN A 8 28.99 -6.27 -40.45
CA ASN A 8 28.32 -7.05 -39.42
C ASN A 8 28.33 -6.34 -38.06
N TYR A 9 29.43 -5.70 -37.69
CA TYR A 9 29.52 -4.90 -36.47
C TYR A 9 28.54 -3.71 -36.49
N LYS A 10 28.50 -2.95 -37.59
CA LYS A 10 27.54 -1.84 -37.74
C LYS A 10 26.08 -2.31 -37.65
N LYS A 11 25.76 -3.47 -38.26
CA LYS A 11 24.43 -4.08 -38.14
C LYS A 11 24.12 -4.48 -36.70
N ALA A 12 25.04 -5.19 -36.04
CA ALA A 12 24.90 -5.60 -34.65
C ALA A 12 24.73 -4.41 -33.70
N ALA A 13 25.49 -3.32 -33.90
CA ALA A 13 25.38 -2.10 -33.12
C ALA A 13 24.01 -1.40 -33.26
N ARG A 14 23.41 -1.42 -34.45
CA ARG A 14 22.05 -0.90 -34.67
C ARG A 14 21.02 -1.80 -33.96
N ILE A 15 21.11 -3.11 -34.15
CA ILE A 15 20.22 -4.08 -33.51
C ILE A 15 20.30 -3.96 -31.99
N GLN A 16 21.51 -3.94 -31.42
CA GLN A 16 21.75 -3.77 -29.99
C GLN A 16 21.09 -2.49 -29.45
N THR A 17 21.17 -1.38 -30.18
CA THR A 17 20.53 -0.12 -29.78
C THR A 17 19.01 -0.25 -29.73
N VAL A 18 18.42 -0.91 -30.74
CA VAL A 18 16.98 -1.16 -30.79
C VAL A 18 16.56 -2.10 -29.66
N VAL A 19 17.30 -3.19 -29.43
CA VAL A 19 17.01 -4.18 -28.38
C VAL A 19 17.08 -3.55 -26.99
N CYS A 20 18.18 -2.85 -26.66
CA CYS A 20 18.30 -2.17 -25.37
C CYS A 20 17.24 -1.07 -25.19
N GLY A 21 16.90 -0.34 -26.26
CA GLY A 21 15.83 0.66 -26.23
C GLY A 21 14.47 0.03 -25.95
N PHE A 22 14.15 -1.06 -26.64
CA PHE A 22 12.91 -1.78 -26.44
C PHE A 22 12.81 -2.38 -25.04
N LEU A 23 13.86 -3.05 -24.55
CA LEU A 23 13.91 -3.60 -23.20
C LEU A 23 13.76 -2.52 -22.13
N PHE A 24 14.46 -1.39 -22.28
CA PHE A 24 14.33 -0.26 -21.37
C PHE A 24 12.91 0.32 -21.39
N SER A 25 12.29 0.47 -22.55
CA SER A 25 10.92 0.96 -22.68
C SER A 25 9.91 0.02 -22.02
N ILE A 26 10.01 -1.29 -22.26
CA ILE A 26 9.15 -2.29 -21.59
C ILE A 26 9.33 -2.21 -20.08
N PHE A 27 10.58 -2.23 -19.62
CA PHE A 27 10.88 -2.14 -18.20
C PHE A 27 10.29 -0.87 -17.58
N SER A 28 10.60 0.30 -18.14
CA SER A 28 10.12 1.60 -17.65
C SER A 28 8.60 1.66 -17.62
N PHE A 29 7.93 1.18 -18.67
CA PHE A 29 6.47 1.16 -18.73
C PHE A 29 5.87 0.24 -17.66
N ILE A 30 6.33 -1.01 -17.56
CA ILE A 30 5.82 -1.98 -16.56
C ILE A 30 6.11 -1.46 -15.15
N TYR A 31 7.32 -0.95 -14.91
CA TYR A 31 7.73 -0.40 -13.63
C TYR A 31 6.83 0.77 -13.20
N LEU A 32 6.54 1.71 -14.09
CA LEU A 32 5.68 2.86 -13.78
C LEU A 32 4.20 2.51 -13.70
N TYR A 33 3.69 1.72 -14.64
CA TYR A 33 2.25 1.46 -14.77
C TYR A 33 1.75 0.37 -13.83
N VAL A 34 2.55 -0.67 -13.60
CA VAL A 34 2.12 -1.84 -12.80
C VAL A 34 2.66 -1.78 -11.38
N PHE A 35 3.91 -1.36 -11.20
CA PHE A 35 4.57 -1.43 -9.88
C PHE A 35 4.51 -0.10 -9.11
N GLN A 36 4.69 1.04 -9.76
CA GLN A 36 4.81 2.35 -9.12
C GLN A 36 3.64 3.31 -9.41
N SER A 37 2.52 2.80 -9.95
CA SER A 37 1.34 3.63 -10.27
C SER A 37 0.84 4.39 -9.06
N ASP A 38 0.74 3.69 -7.93
CA ASP A 38 0.14 4.20 -6.71
C ASP A 38 1.05 5.27 -6.08
N VAL A 39 2.37 5.06 -6.13
CA VAL A 39 3.38 6.02 -5.68
C VAL A 39 3.40 7.27 -6.57
N LEU A 40 3.32 7.09 -7.89
CA LEU A 40 3.29 8.21 -8.83
C LEU A 40 2.00 9.03 -8.70
N GLU A 41 0.88 8.38 -8.40
CA GLU A 41 -0.37 9.04 -8.08
C GLU A 41 -0.27 9.87 -6.78
N ALA A 42 0.36 9.32 -5.74
CA ALA A 42 0.63 10.04 -4.50
C ALA A 42 1.48 11.30 -4.77
N LEU A 43 2.54 11.15 -5.57
CA LEU A 43 3.42 12.25 -6.00
C LEU A 43 2.67 13.31 -6.79
N HIS A 44 1.89 12.90 -7.78
CA HIS A 44 1.09 13.81 -8.58
C HIS A 44 0.11 14.59 -7.70
N PHE A 45 -0.57 13.93 -6.76
CA PHE A 45 -1.49 14.61 -5.85
C PHE A 45 -0.80 15.62 -4.96
N SER A 46 0.37 15.28 -4.39
CA SER A 46 1.16 16.19 -3.55
C SER A 46 1.56 17.44 -4.35
N LEU A 47 2.06 17.27 -5.57
CA LEU A 47 2.47 18.40 -6.42
C LEU A 47 1.28 19.25 -6.91
N ALA A 48 0.19 18.60 -7.35
CA ALA A 48 -0.98 19.28 -7.90
C ALA A 48 -1.97 19.77 -6.81
N HIS A 49 -1.73 19.46 -5.54
CA HIS A 49 -2.63 19.75 -4.42
C HIS A 49 -4.06 19.24 -4.67
N GLY A 50 -4.18 18.09 -5.33
CA GLY A 50 -5.47 17.47 -5.69
C GLY A 50 -6.27 18.19 -6.79
N LYS A 51 -5.72 19.21 -7.45
CA LYS A 51 -6.44 19.99 -8.49
C LYS A 51 -6.57 19.27 -9.84
N THR A 52 -5.73 18.27 -10.10
CA THR A 52 -5.72 17.52 -11.36
C THR A 52 -5.91 16.03 -11.09
N HIS A 53 -6.56 15.34 -12.02
CA HIS A 53 -6.72 13.89 -11.96
C HIS A 53 -5.47 13.18 -12.53
N PHE A 54 -4.96 12.19 -11.80
CA PHE A 54 -3.84 11.38 -12.27
C PHE A 54 -4.31 10.31 -13.26
N ALA A 55 -3.65 10.19 -14.41
CA ALA A 55 -3.98 9.19 -15.41
C ALA A 55 -2.79 8.23 -15.61
N PRO A 56 -2.80 7.03 -14.99
CA PRO A 56 -1.62 6.16 -14.91
C PRO A 56 -1.04 5.77 -16.28
N LEU A 57 -1.90 5.41 -17.23
CA LEU A 57 -1.49 4.95 -18.56
C LEU A 57 -0.77 6.04 -19.38
N PRO A 58 -1.38 7.23 -19.64
CA PRO A 58 -0.69 8.27 -20.38
C PRO A 58 0.55 8.79 -19.65
N SER A 59 0.53 8.88 -18.31
CA SER A 59 1.71 9.26 -17.53
C SER A 59 2.87 8.29 -17.72
N ALA A 60 2.64 6.98 -17.65
CA ALA A 60 3.69 5.97 -17.86
C ALA A 60 4.27 6.03 -19.28
N ILE A 61 3.43 6.27 -20.31
CA ILE A 61 3.86 6.41 -21.71
C ILE A 61 4.74 7.65 -21.88
N ILE A 62 4.27 8.81 -21.40
CA ILE A 62 4.96 10.10 -21.55
C ILE A 62 6.31 10.07 -20.83
N ILE A 63 6.35 9.60 -19.59
CA ILE A 63 7.60 9.50 -18.81
C ILE A 63 8.58 8.56 -19.51
N THR A 64 8.11 7.39 -19.97
CA THR A 64 8.98 6.43 -20.69
C THR A 64 9.54 7.04 -21.98
N LEU A 65 8.72 7.77 -22.75
CA LEU A 65 9.18 8.48 -23.96
C LEU A 65 10.28 9.50 -23.64
N ILE A 66 10.07 10.34 -22.62
CA ILE A 66 11.04 11.33 -22.18
C ILE A 66 12.36 10.66 -21.76
N LEU A 67 12.30 9.57 -20.99
CA LEU A 67 13.47 8.84 -20.53
C LEU A 67 14.23 8.16 -21.69
N VAL A 68 13.54 7.68 -22.72
CA VAL A 68 14.17 7.16 -23.94
C VAL A 68 14.87 8.28 -24.70
N LEU A 69 14.22 9.42 -24.90
CA LEU A 69 14.80 10.59 -25.58
C LEU A 69 16.04 11.12 -24.84
N LEU A 70 16.00 11.12 -23.50
CA LEU A 70 17.15 11.51 -22.68
C LEU A 70 18.39 10.67 -22.99
N ARG A 71 18.24 9.35 -23.17
CA ARG A 71 19.35 8.47 -23.56
C ARG A 71 19.95 8.88 -24.91
N TRP A 72 19.16 9.33 -25.88
CA TRP A 72 19.68 9.88 -27.14
C TRP A 72 20.47 11.17 -26.92
N GLY A 73 19.97 12.08 -26.07
CA GLY A 73 20.67 13.30 -25.69
C GLY A 73 22.03 13.02 -25.02
N VAL A 74 22.05 12.11 -24.04
CA VAL A 74 23.28 11.68 -23.34
C VAL A 74 24.29 11.07 -24.32
N ASN A 75 23.81 10.21 -25.22
CA ASN A 75 24.69 9.59 -26.22
C ASN A 75 25.22 10.59 -27.26
N SER A 76 24.45 11.63 -27.60
CA SER A 76 24.89 12.74 -28.44
C SER A 76 26.01 13.54 -27.78
N LEU A 77 25.87 13.86 -26.49
CA LEU A 77 26.85 14.63 -25.72
C LEU A 77 28.15 13.86 -25.44
N LEU A 78 28.04 12.62 -24.98
CA LEU A 78 29.20 11.82 -24.53
C LEU A 78 29.82 10.96 -25.65
N GLY A 79 29.11 10.77 -26.76
CA GLY A 79 29.60 9.99 -27.90
C GLY A 79 29.99 8.55 -27.54
N LEU A 80 29.24 7.92 -26.63
CA LEU A 80 29.48 6.56 -26.14
C LEU A 80 29.32 5.54 -27.28
N LYS A 81 30.30 4.65 -27.44
CA LYS A 81 30.36 3.66 -28.52
C LYS A 81 30.81 2.30 -27.98
N GLY A 82 30.60 1.26 -28.78
CA GLY A 82 31.01 -0.09 -28.45
C GLY A 82 30.29 -0.66 -27.24
N GLU A 83 31.04 -1.35 -26.40
CA GLU A 83 30.54 -2.19 -25.30
C GLU A 83 29.92 -1.41 -24.14
N VAL A 84 30.18 -0.11 -24.04
CA VAL A 84 29.68 0.75 -22.96
C VAL A 84 28.53 1.67 -23.39
N ARG A 85 27.98 1.48 -24.59
CA ARG A 85 26.92 2.36 -25.13
C ARG A 85 25.68 2.41 -24.22
N ALA A 86 25.37 1.32 -23.52
CA ALA A 86 24.24 1.23 -22.60
C ALA A 86 24.39 2.13 -21.36
N LEU A 87 25.59 2.63 -21.04
CA LEU A 87 25.75 3.66 -20.00
C LEU A 87 24.96 4.93 -20.30
N ALA A 88 24.62 5.19 -21.57
CA ALA A 88 23.73 6.30 -21.91
C ALA A 88 22.34 6.22 -21.25
N TYR A 89 21.91 5.04 -20.78
CA TYR A 89 20.68 4.87 -20.00
C TYR A 89 20.82 5.20 -18.51
N PHE A 90 22.04 5.44 -18.00
CA PHE A 90 22.27 5.70 -16.58
C PHE A 90 21.44 6.87 -16.05
N PRO A 91 21.43 8.07 -16.68
CA PRO A 91 20.59 9.17 -16.21
C PRO A 91 19.09 8.82 -16.23
N SER A 92 18.63 8.10 -17.27
CA SER A 92 17.23 7.69 -17.38
C SER A 92 16.82 6.73 -16.26
N CYS A 93 17.66 5.73 -15.96
CA CYS A 93 17.44 4.76 -14.88
C CYS A 93 17.49 5.43 -13.50
N LEU A 94 18.46 6.33 -13.29
CA LEU A 94 18.60 7.07 -12.05
C LEU A 94 17.36 7.95 -11.79
N ILE A 95 16.95 8.76 -12.77
CA ILE A 95 15.77 9.62 -12.64
C ILE A 95 14.52 8.77 -12.37
N LEU A 96 14.37 7.62 -13.04
CA LEU A 96 13.24 6.72 -12.84
C LEU A 96 13.18 6.17 -11.40
N GLY A 97 14.33 5.76 -10.85
CA GLY A 97 14.43 5.29 -9.46
C GLY A 97 14.12 6.41 -8.48
N VAL A 98 14.71 7.59 -8.67
CA VAL A 98 14.53 8.77 -7.81
C VAL A 98 13.08 9.27 -7.81
N LEU A 99 12.46 9.33 -8.98
CA LEU A 99 11.06 9.75 -9.13
C LEU A 99 10.11 8.86 -8.32
N THR A 100 10.47 7.59 -8.16
CA THR A 100 9.67 6.59 -7.45
C THR A 100 10.17 6.32 -6.03
N ASN A 101 11.23 7.00 -5.58
CA ASN A 101 11.74 6.94 -4.21
C ASN A 101 11.00 7.93 -3.30
N VAL A 102 9.72 7.65 -3.08
CA VAL A 102 8.81 8.53 -2.36
C VAL A 102 8.17 7.75 -1.22
N GLY A 103 8.21 8.28 0.00
CA GLY A 103 7.65 7.65 1.20
C GLY A 103 6.40 8.35 1.73
N ARG A 104 5.99 7.98 2.95
CA ARG A 104 4.82 8.57 3.64
C ARG A 104 4.91 10.09 3.82
N THR A 105 6.12 10.62 3.95
CA THR A 105 6.37 12.05 4.19
C THR A 105 6.01 12.94 3.00
N ILE A 106 5.62 12.37 1.86
CA ILE A 106 5.28 13.10 0.64
C ILE A 106 4.16 14.14 0.81
N TYR A 107 3.28 13.94 1.78
CA TYR A 107 2.16 14.85 2.03
C TYR A 107 2.54 16.00 2.99
N MET A 108 3.75 15.96 3.57
CA MET A 108 4.19 16.96 4.55
C MET A 108 4.59 18.24 3.81
N SER A 109 4.24 19.40 4.38
CA SER A 109 4.63 20.71 3.83
C SER A 109 6.14 20.86 3.72
N ASP A 110 6.88 20.26 4.65
CA ASP A 110 8.33 20.33 4.75
C ASP A 110 9.00 19.08 4.14
N TYR A 111 8.35 18.45 3.15
CA TYR A 111 8.90 17.28 2.47
C TYR A 111 10.23 17.62 1.79
N HIS A 112 11.33 17.18 2.39
CA HIS A 112 12.66 17.28 1.84
C HIS A 112 13.18 15.89 1.46
N THR A 113 13.43 15.69 0.17
CA THR A 113 14.12 14.51 -0.33
C THR A 113 15.61 14.81 -0.49
N PRO A 114 16.53 13.92 -0.06
CA PRO A 114 17.96 14.11 -0.28
C PRO A 114 18.30 14.20 -1.78
N TRP A 115 17.42 13.67 -2.62
CA TRP A 115 17.55 13.71 -4.07
C TRP A 115 17.53 15.10 -4.68
N GLY A 116 17.05 16.13 -3.96
CA GLY A 116 17.08 17.52 -4.44
C GLY A 116 18.50 18.01 -4.79
N TRP A 117 19.49 17.67 -3.97
CA TRP A 117 20.90 17.99 -4.23
C TRP A 117 21.71 16.77 -4.69
N LEU A 118 21.36 15.56 -4.23
CA LEU A 118 22.08 14.33 -4.57
C LEU A 118 21.94 14.00 -6.06
N LEU A 119 20.75 14.15 -6.66
CA LEU A 119 20.52 13.86 -8.08
C LEU A 119 21.42 14.71 -9.00
N PRO A 120 21.43 16.06 -8.91
CA PRO A 120 22.31 16.87 -9.76
C PRO A 120 23.79 16.59 -9.49
N ALA A 121 24.19 16.34 -8.23
CA ALA A 121 25.57 15.99 -7.89
C ALA A 121 26.01 14.67 -8.55
N VAL A 122 25.21 13.60 -8.44
CA VAL A 122 25.49 12.29 -9.04
C VAL A 122 25.53 12.38 -10.57
N LEU A 123 24.60 13.11 -11.19
CA LEU A 123 24.60 13.33 -12.64
C LEU A 123 25.85 14.09 -13.08
N LEU A 124 26.25 15.15 -12.36
CA LEU A 124 27.46 15.91 -12.66
C LEU A 124 28.71 15.04 -12.59
N VAL A 125 28.87 14.25 -11.52
CA VAL A 125 29.98 13.31 -11.37
C VAL A 125 29.97 12.30 -12.51
N TYR A 126 28.81 11.73 -12.87
CA TYR A 126 28.68 10.81 -14.00
C TYR A 126 29.13 11.45 -15.32
N PHE A 127 28.67 12.66 -15.64
CA PHE A 127 29.05 13.34 -16.89
C PHE A 127 30.54 13.66 -16.94
N LEU A 128 31.14 14.15 -15.84
CA LEU A 128 32.57 14.43 -15.76
C LEU A 128 33.41 13.15 -15.93
N LEU A 129 33.06 12.09 -15.21
CA LEU A 129 33.75 10.80 -15.30
C LEU A 129 33.59 10.17 -16.68
N ALA A 130 32.38 10.15 -17.24
CA ALA A 130 32.14 9.58 -18.56
C ALA A 130 32.86 10.37 -19.66
N PHE A 131 32.89 11.71 -19.57
CA PHE A 131 33.65 12.55 -20.49
C PHE A 131 35.15 12.30 -20.39
N TRP A 132 35.69 12.24 -19.16
CA TRP A 132 37.11 11.96 -18.92
C TRP A 132 37.51 10.56 -19.40
N LEU A 133 36.75 9.52 -19.03
CA LEU A 133 36.98 8.14 -19.47
C LEU A 133 36.89 8.01 -20.98
N ARG A 134 35.94 8.71 -21.62
CA ARG A 134 35.82 8.72 -23.08
C ARG A 134 37.05 9.33 -23.75
N ARG A 135 37.63 10.37 -23.15
CA ARG A 135 38.86 11.02 -23.64
C ARG A 135 40.07 10.10 -23.51
N VAL A 136 40.24 9.47 -22.34
CA VAL A 136 41.38 8.57 -22.05
C VAL A 136 41.31 7.29 -22.89
N PHE A 137 40.14 6.63 -22.92
CA PHE A 137 39.95 5.35 -23.60
C PHE A 137 39.41 5.49 -25.02
N ARG A 138 39.59 6.65 -25.66
CA ARG A 138 39.02 6.95 -26.99
C ARG A 138 39.37 5.89 -28.03
N VAL A 139 40.63 5.44 -28.05
CA VAL A 139 41.13 4.44 -29.00
C VAL A 139 40.47 3.09 -28.76
N GLN A 140 40.52 2.57 -27.53
CA GLN A 140 39.94 1.27 -27.17
C GLN A 140 38.42 1.21 -27.40
N LEU A 141 37.69 2.27 -27.06
CA LEU A 141 36.24 2.37 -27.24
C LEU A 141 35.80 2.49 -28.71
N ASN A 142 36.72 2.85 -29.61
CA ASN A 142 36.45 2.90 -31.04
C ASN A 142 36.87 1.61 -31.76
N THR A 143 37.63 0.73 -31.09
CA THR A 143 37.95 -0.60 -31.60
C THR A 143 36.68 -1.43 -31.72
N GLU A 144 36.49 -2.07 -32.86
CA GLU A 144 35.32 -2.91 -33.12
C GLU A 144 35.50 -4.25 -32.40
N SER A 145 34.68 -4.49 -31.39
CA SER A 145 34.63 -5.79 -30.72
C SER A 145 33.75 -6.78 -31.48
N THR A 146 33.79 -8.04 -31.07
CA THR A 146 32.93 -9.06 -31.67
C THR A 146 31.46 -8.71 -31.45
N PRO A 147 30.56 -8.97 -32.43
CA PRO A 147 29.13 -8.68 -32.28
C PRO A 147 28.48 -9.27 -31.02
N THR A 148 28.98 -10.42 -30.56
CA THR A 148 28.52 -11.10 -29.35
C THR A 148 28.96 -10.38 -28.08
N ALA A 149 30.23 -9.99 -27.98
CA ALA A 149 30.73 -9.20 -26.84
C ALA A 149 30.03 -7.85 -26.75
N LEU A 150 29.84 -7.18 -27.90
CA LEU A 150 29.08 -5.93 -27.98
C LEU A 150 27.67 -6.07 -27.40
N MET A 151 26.93 -7.11 -27.80
CA MET A 151 25.58 -7.34 -27.34
C MET A 151 25.57 -7.64 -25.83
N ASN A 152 26.39 -8.59 -25.38
CA ASN A 152 26.41 -9.07 -24.01
C ASN A 152 26.78 -7.97 -23.02
N SER A 153 27.87 -7.21 -23.28
CA SER A 153 28.31 -6.13 -22.39
C SER A 153 27.22 -5.07 -22.21
N ASN A 154 26.56 -4.65 -23.30
CA ASN A 154 25.50 -3.66 -23.23
C ASN A 154 24.23 -4.17 -22.53
N LEU A 155 23.88 -5.44 -22.69
CA LEU A 155 22.75 -6.04 -21.97
C LEU A 155 23.02 -6.16 -20.48
N VAL A 156 24.22 -6.61 -20.10
CA VAL A 156 24.64 -6.68 -18.69
C VAL A 156 24.61 -5.30 -18.04
N ILE A 157 25.16 -4.28 -18.71
CA ILE A 157 25.10 -2.90 -18.21
C ILE A 157 23.64 -2.46 -18.02
N LEU A 158 22.78 -2.67 -19.02
CA LEU A 158 21.37 -2.29 -18.91
C LEU A 158 20.68 -3.01 -17.74
N LEU A 159 20.92 -4.31 -17.56
CA LEU A 159 20.37 -5.08 -16.45
C LEU A 159 20.83 -4.53 -15.10
N LEU A 160 22.11 -4.21 -14.94
CA LEU A 160 22.63 -3.59 -13.71
C LEU A 160 21.96 -2.23 -13.43
N LEU A 161 21.72 -1.42 -14.45
CA LEU A 161 21.00 -0.15 -14.31
C LEU A 161 19.52 -0.33 -13.93
N ILE A 162 18.88 -1.37 -14.47
CA ILE A 162 17.52 -1.76 -14.08
C ILE A 162 17.47 -2.19 -12.61
N PHE A 163 18.41 -3.03 -12.17
CA PHE A 163 18.50 -3.43 -10.76
C PHE A 163 18.73 -2.21 -9.85
N MET A 164 19.63 -1.30 -10.24
CA MET A 164 19.84 -0.05 -9.52
C MET A 164 18.55 0.77 -9.40
N THR A 165 17.76 0.87 -10.46
CA THR A 165 16.47 1.59 -10.46
C THR A 165 15.51 1.01 -9.43
N VAL A 166 15.38 -0.33 -9.40
CA VAL A 166 14.50 -1.04 -8.46
C VAL A 166 14.97 -0.88 -7.01
N LEU A 167 16.28 -0.84 -6.77
CA LEU A 167 16.85 -0.66 -5.43
C LEU A 167 16.67 0.78 -4.89
N ILE A 168 16.69 1.78 -5.78
CA ILE A 168 16.44 3.18 -5.39
C ILE A 168 14.96 3.43 -5.15
N GLY A 169 14.08 2.88 -6.00
CA GLY A 169 12.65 3.13 -5.92
C GLY A 169 11.98 2.55 -4.67
N ASN A 170 10.78 3.03 -4.35
CA ASN A 170 10.07 2.57 -3.17
C ASN A 170 9.51 1.15 -3.37
N SER A 171 10.00 0.19 -2.57
CA SER A 171 9.53 -1.20 -2.54
C SER A 171 8.77 -1.57 -1.26
N ASN A 172 8.33 -0.58 -0.47
CA ASN A 172 7.64 -0.80 0.80
C ASN A 172 6.20 -1.29 0.57
N ARG A 173 6.00 -2.60 0.71
CA ARG A 173 4.71 -3.27 0.48
C ARG A 173 3.56 -2.69 1.31
N THR A 174 3.82 -2.27 2.55
CA THR A 174 2.80 -1.70 3.43
C THR A 174 2.32 -0.36 2.91
N PHE A 175 3.24 0.49 2.48
CA PHE A 175 2.92 1.79 1.89
C PHE A 175 2.15 1.64 0.56
N HIS A 176 2.58 0.73 -0.31
CA HIS A 176 1.86 0.41 -1.55
C HIS A 176 0.42 -0.04 -1.30
N ARG A 177 0.18 -0.89 -0.30
CA ARG A 177 -1.18 -1.32 0.06
C ARG A 177 -2.04 -0.17 0.56
N GLU A 178 -1.47 0.74 1.35
CA GLU A 178 -2.22 1.92 1.81
C GLU A 178 -2.59 2.84 0.65
N LEU A 179 -1.66 3.13 -0.26
CA LEU A 179 -1.94 3.96 -1.43
C LEU A 179 -2.98 3.32 -2.35
N LYS A 180 -2.92 2.00 -2.53
CA LYS A 180 -3.92 1.27 -3.32
C LYS A 180 -5.30 1.28 -2.68
N ALA A 181 -5.38 1.07 -1.36
CA ALA A 181 -6.62 1.18 -0.60
C ALA A 181 -7.19 2.60 -0.67
N GLU A 182 -6.33 3.61 -0.54
CA GLU A 182 -6.69 5.02 -0.67
C GLU A 182 -7.25 5.36 -2.07
N HIS A 183 -6.59 4.88 -3.13
CA HIS A 183 -7.05 5.05 -4.50
C HIS A 183 -8.47 4.51 -4.70
N TYR A 184 -8.71 3.26 -4.29
CA TYR A 184 -10.03 2.65 -4.40
C TYR A 184 -11.08 3.36 -3.55
N LEU A 185 -10.70 3.80 -2.35
CA LEU A 185 -11.61 4.56 -1.48
C LEU A 185 -12.05 5.87 -2.14
N ARG A 186 -11.10 6.61 -2.75
CA ARG A 186 -11.40 7.85 -3.47
C ARG A 186 -12.32 7.62 -4.67
N ASN A 187 -12.14 6.50 -5.36
CA ASN A 187 -12.98 6.13 -6.49
C ASN A 187 -14.30 5.44 -6.06
N HIS A 188 -14.62 5.45 -4.76
CA HIS A 188 -15.84 4.89 -4.18
C HIS A 188 -15.97 3.37 -4.42
N GLN A 189 -14.85 2.70 -4.67
CA GLN A 189 -14.75 1.26 -4.90
C GLN A 189 -14.50 0.53 -3.57
N TYR A 190 -15.45 0.64 -2.63
CA TYR A 190 -15.30 0.16 -1.25
C TYR A 190 -14.97 -1.33 -1.15
N ASN A 191 -15.58 -2.16 -1.99
CA ASN A 191 -15.30 -3.61 -2.01
C ASN A 191 -13.87 -3.93 -2.45
N GLU A 192 -13.24 -3.10 -3.29
CA GLU A 192 -11.85 -3.31 -3.70
C GLU A 192 -10.87 -2.95 -2.57
N VAL A 193 -11.19 -1.95 -1.73
CA VAL A 193 -10.42 -1.62 -0.51
C VAL A 193 -10.26 -2.85 0.39
N LEU A 194 -11.34 -3.61 0.56
CA LEU A 194 -11.36 -4.83 1.38
C LEU A 194 -10.51 -5.97 0.79
N LYS A 195 -10.32 -6.01 -0.53
CA LYS A 195 -9.45 -6.99 -1.19
C LYS A 195 -7.97 -6.65 -1.04
N VAL A 196 -7.62 -5.36 -0.86
CA VAL A 196 -6.23 -4.92 -0.75
C VAL A 196 -5.58 -5.55 0.48
N GLY A 197 -4.61 -6.43 0.27
CA GLY A 197 -3.89 -7.09 1.37
C GLY A 197 -4.77 -7.98 2.25
N LYS A 198 -5.88 -8.51 1.73
CA LYS A 198 -6.80 -9.40 2.49
C LYS A 198 -6.07 -10.58 3.13
N ASN A 199 -5.18 -11.22 2.38
CA ASN A 199 -4.42 -12.39 2.84
C ASN A 199 -3.12 -12.03 3.58
N SER A 200 -2.92 -10.75 3.91
CA SER A 200 -1.74 -10.32 4.66
C SER A 200 -1.95 -10.54 6.15
N ALA A 201 -0.99 -11.20 6.79
CA ALA A 201 -0.96 -11.28 8.26
C ALA A 201 -0.71 -9.90 8.90
N GLU A 202 0.02 -9.01 8.23
CA GLU A 202 0.30 -7.67 8.72
C GLU A 202 -0.68 -6.65 8.15
N ALA A 203 -1.28 -5.85 9.03
CA ALA A 203 -2.10 -4.70 8.71
C ALA A 203 -1.57 -3.47 9.46
N SER A 204 -1.19 -2.44 8.71
CA SER A 204 -0.87 -1.15 9.30
C SER A 204 -2.15 -0.48 9.81
N ARG A 205 -2.01 0.39 10.81
CA ARG A 205 -3.12 1.16 11.35
C ARG A 205 -3.87 1.93 10.26
N THR A 206 -3.17 2.63 9.39
CA THR A 206 -3.75 3.35 8.25
C THR A 206 -4.58 2.44 7.36
N LEU A 207 -4.08 1.24 7.01
CA LEU A 207 -4.83 0.30 6.18
C LEU A 207 -6.08 -0.22 6.91
N THR A 208 -6.00 -0.49 8.22
CA THR A 208 -7.17 -0.86 9.04
C THR A 208 -8.23 0.24 9.00
N VAL A 209 -7.83 1.49 9.20
CA VAL A 209 -8.76 2.65 9.17
C VAL A 209 -9.40 2.82 7.79
N LEU A 210 -8.63 2.73 6.70
CA LEU A 210 -9.18 2.81 5.33
C LEU A 210 -10.22 1.72 5.06
N ARG A 211 -9.98 0.50 5.55
CA ARG A 211 -10.97 -0.59 5.49
C ARG A 211 -12.20 -0.28 6.35
N THR A 212 -12.03 0.24 7.56
CA THR A 212 -13.14 0.66 8.43
C THR A 212 -14.03 1.69 7.75
N ILE A 213 -13.44 2.69 7.09
CA ILE A 213 -14.20 3.68 6.31
C ILE A 213 -14.97 2.99 5.18
N ALA A 214 -14.33 2.09 4.42
CA ALA A 214 -15.00 1.33 3.36
C ALA A 214 -16.13 0.41 3.88
N MET A 215 -15.94 -0.24 5.03
CA MET A 215 -16.95 -1.06 5.68
C MET A 215 -18.13 -0.22 6.16
N SER A 216 -17.87 0.96 6.70
CA SER A 216 -18.93 1.88 7.13
C SER A 216 -19.76 2.40 5.96
N HIS A 217 -19.14 2.76 4.83
CA HIS A 217 -19.88 3.15 3.63
C HIS A 217 -20.72 2.03 3.03
N THR A 218 -20.38 0.77 3.31
CA THR A 218 -21.12 -0.41 2.83
C THR A 218 -22.06 -1.01 3.88
N GLY A 219 -22.10 -0.47 5.10
CA GLY A 219 -22.88 -1.03 6.20
C GLY A 219 -22.41 -2.43 6.65
N THR A 220 -21.14 -2.78 6.42
CA THR A 220 -20.60 -4.12 6.71
C THR A 220 -19.58 -4.13 7.85
N LEU A 221 -19.55 -3.08 8.68
CA LEU A 221 -18.56 -2.98 9.75
C LEU A 221 -18.73 -4.09 10.80
N GLY A 222 -19.95 -4.29 11.30
CA GLY A 222 -20.29 -5.40 12.22
C GLY A 222 -20.21 -6.80 11.58
N GLU A 223 -19.99 -6.90 10.27
CA GLU A 223 -19.91 -8.15 9.51
C GLU A 223 -18.49 -8.58 9.18
N LYS A 224 -17.60 -7.63 8.90
CA LYS A 224 -16.27 -7.90 8.31
C LYS A 224 -15.08 -7.38 9.12
N LEU A 225 -15.31 -6.66 10.22
CA LEU A 225 -14.23 -6.09 11.03
C LEU A 225 -13.18 -7.13 11.46
N PHE A 226 -13.60 -8.31 11.93
CA PHE A 226 -12.68 -9.35 12.41
C PHE A 226 -12.24 -10.36 11.33
N GLU A 227 -12.61 -10.17 10.05
CA GLU A 227 -11.97 -10.89 8.93
C GLU A 227 -10.51 -10.45 8.75
N TYR A 228 -10.16 -9.27 9.27
CA TYR A 228 -8.84 -8.66 9.16
C TYR A 228 -8.11 -8.65 10.51
N PRO A 229 -6.77 -8.72 10.54
CA PRO A 229 -6.01 -8.58 11.78
C PRO A 229 -6.22 -7.23 12.48
N GLN A 230 -6.67 -7.27 13.74
CA GLN A 230 -6.98 -6.09 14.57
C GLN A 230 -5.93 -5.81 15.67
N TYR A 231 -4.83 -5.13 15.35
CA TYR A 231 -3.71 -4.89 16.29
C TYR A 231 -3.82 -3.64 17.16
N TYR A 232 -4.77 -2.75 16.84
CA TYR A 232 -4.80 -1.40 17.39
C TYR A 232 -6.03 -1.13 18.26
N LYS A 233 -6.89 -2.12 18.51
CA LYS A 233 -8.14 -1.93 19.26
C LYS A 233 -8.93 -0.70 18.75
N THR A 234 -9.49 0.14 19.62
CA THR A 234 -10.22 1.37 19.21
C THR A 234 -9.37 2.30 18.36
N ASP A 235 -8.06 2.36 18.59
CA ASP A 235 -7.14 3.14 17.79
C ASP A 235 -7.11 2.71 16.32
N GLY A 236 -7.48 1.47 16.01
CA GLY A 236 -7.62 0.95 14.64
C GLY A 236 -8.78 1.55 13.85
N LEU A 237 -9.69 2.25 14.51
CA LEU A 237 -10.81 2.95 13.87
C LEU A 237 -10.44 4.38 13.46
N PHE A 238 -9.31 4.91 13.93
CA PHE A 238 -8.87 6.28 13.71
C PHE A 238 -7.43 6.36 13.19
N PHE A 239 -7.15 7.35 12.36
CA PHE A 239 -5.76 7.65 11.98
C PHE A 239 -4.98 8.16 13.20
N ALA A 240 -3.67 7.96 13.20
CA ALA A 240 -2.81 8.48 14.27
C ALA A 240 -2.86 10.03 14.33
N ASN A 241 -2.63 10.62 15.51
CA ASN A 241 -2.85 12.06 15.77
C ASN A 241 -1.87 13.02 15.07
N ASP A 242 -0.95 12.48 14.26
CA ASP A 242 0.04 13.13 13.39
C ASP A 242 -0.29 12.98 11.89
N SER A 243 -1.42 12.35 11.56
CA SER A 243 -1.81 12.00 10.18
C SER A 243 -2.16 13.16 9.27
N SER A 244 -2.47 14.36 9.80
CA SER A 244 -2.97 15.48 9.00
C SER A 244 -2.00 15.98 7.94
N THR A 245 -0.70 15.73 8.12
CA THR A 245 0.36 16.10 7.18
C THR A 245 0.98 14.92 6.46
N VAL A 246 0.63 13.68 6.81
CA VAL A 246 1.31 12.47 6.31
C VAL A 246 0.37 11.56 5.52
N LEU A 247 -0.94 11.83 5.55
CA LEU A 247 -1.95 11.03 4.87
C LEU A 247 -2.94 11.94 4.13
N ARG A 248 -3.49 11.43 3.02
CA ARG A 248 -4.55 12.13 2.28
C ARG A 248 -5.89 12.07 3.00
N TYR A 249 -6.20 10.91 3.59
CA TYR A 249 -7.31 10.76 4.54
C TYR A 249 -6.80 10.95 5.95
N THR A 250 -7.57 11.68 6.74
CA THR A 250 -7.20 12.06 8.11
C THR A 250 -8.38 11.82 9.03
N ASN A 251 -8.21 12.07 10.33
CA ASN A 251 -9.33 11.97 11.27
C ASN A 251 -10.49 12.91 10.91
N ASP A 252 -10.25 14.00 10.18
CA ASP A 252 -11.33 14.86 9.68
C ASP A 252 -12.29 14.12 8.73
N SER A 253 -11.77 13.17 7.93
CA SER A 253 -12.60 12.32 7.07
C SER A 253 -13.52 11.43 7.89
N ILE A 254 -13.03 10.91 9.03
CA ILE A 254 -13.82 10.09 9.96
C ILE A 254 -14.84 10.95 10.68
N TYR A 255 -14.45 12.13 11.18
CA TYR A 255 -15.38 13.04 11.85
C TYR A 255 -16.50 13.51 10.91
N TYR A 256 -16.21 13.70 9.62
CA TYR A 256 -17.24 13.97 8.61
C TYR A 256 -18.20 12.79 8.42
N LEU A 257 -17.67 11.56 8.42
CA LEU A 257 -18.45 10.32 8.33
C LEU A 257 -19.36 10.12 9.56
N LEU A 258 -18.88 10.48 10.76
CA LEU A 258 -19.62 10.40 12.01
C LEU A 258 -20.56 11.60 12.23
N GLY A 259 -20.28 12.74 11.59
CA GLY A 259 -21.06 13.98 11.70
C GLY A 259 -20.66 14.89 12.86
N VAL A 260 -19.69 14.51 13.70
CA VAL A 260 -19.27 15.27 14.88
C VAL A 260 -17.75 15.22 15.02
N ARG A 261 -17.15 16.29 15.58
CA ARG A 261 -15.73 16.35 15.95
C ARG A 261 -15.58 16.21 17.47
N PRO A 262 -14.54 15.50 17.97
CA PRO A 262 -14.28 15.37 19.39
C PRO A 262 -13.84 16.70 20.00
N TYR A 263 -14.02 16.84 21.31
CA TYR A 263 -13.40 17.93 22.06
C TYR A 263 -11.88 17.71 22.17
N ASN A 264 -11.13 18.79 22.38
CA ASN A 264 -9.67 18.72 22.51
C ASN A 264 -9.27 17.77 23.66
N GLY A 265 -8.52 16.72 23.31
CA GLY A 265 -8.04 15.72 24.29
C GLY A 265 -9.11 14.71 24.74
N GLU A 266 -10.30 14.70 24.14
CA GLU A 266 -11.32 13.69 24.42
C GLU A 266 -10.83 12.31 23.96
N ASP A 267 -11.01 11.31 24.83
CA ASP A 267 -10.71 9.92 24.49
C ASP A 267 -11.62 9.42 23.38
N ARG A 268 -11.10 8.57 22.49
CA ARG A 268 -11.85 8.07 21.32
C ARG A 268 -13.07 7.25 21.69
N MET A 269 -12.98 6.44 22.75
CA MET A 269 -14.12 5.65 23.23
C MET A 269 -15.17 6.57 23.83
N GLU A 270 -14.75 7.52 24.66
CA GLU A 270 -15.65 8.47 25.30
C GLU A 270 -16.36 9.36 24.27
N PHE A 271 -15.63 9.81 23.24
CA PHE A 271 -16.18 10.50 22.09
C PHE A 271 -17.27 9.68 21.39
N LEU A 272 -16.98 8.43 21.01
CA LEU A 272 -17.94 7.55 20.33
C LEU A 272 -19.18 7.27 21.20
N ARG A 273 -18.98 7.05 22.50
CA ARG A 273 -20.07 6.89 23.47
C ARG A 273 -20.93 8.15 23.52
N ASN A 274 -20.31 9.31 23.68
CA ASN A 274 -21.00 10.59 23.83
C ASN A 274 -21.85 10.95 22.62
N ILE A 275 -21.35 10.72 21.40
CA ILE A 275 -22.12 11.05 20.19
C ILE A 275 -23.35 10.15 20.02
N CYS A 276 -23.30 8.90 20.48
CA CYS A 276 -24.43 7.98 20.46
C CYS A 276 -25.48 8.35 21.53
N TYR A 277 -25.08 8.45 22.81
CA TYR A 277 -26.03 8.72 23.91
C TYR A 277 -26.62 10.13 23.87
N LYS A 278 -25.90 11.12 23.31
CA LYS A 278 -26.45 12.47 23.13
C LYS A 278 -27.25 12.62 21.83
N GLY A 279 -27.28 11.60 20.96
CA GLY A 279 -27.97 11.65 19.67
C GLY A 279 -27.42 12.70 18.70
N THR A 280 -26.11 12.99 18.78
CA THR A 280 -25.47 14.04 17.97
C THR A 280 -24.78 13.49 16.72
N GLY A 281 -24.46 12.19 16.71
CA GLY A 281 -23.83 11.52 15.58
C GLY A 281 -24.81 11.10 14.47
N LYS A 282 -24.26 10.73 13.31
CA LYS A 282 -24.97 10.03 12.23
C LYS A 282 -25.20 8.56 12.59
N SER A 283 -26.03 7.85 11.83
CA SER A 283 -26.30 6.41 12.01
C SER A 283 -25.03 5.54 12.04
N THR A 284 -24.03 5.91 11.26
CA THR A 284 -22.70 5.27 11.23
C THR A 284 -21.96 5.31 12.57
N SER A 285 -22.33 6.21 13.47
CA SER A 285 -21.69 6.37 14.79
C SER A 285 -21.94 5.18 15.70
N LEU A 286 -23.14 4.60 15.64
CA LEU A 286 -23.48 3.42 16.44
C LEU A 286 -22.60 2.24 16.05
N ASP A 287 -22.41 2.00 14.75
CA ASP A 287 -21.52 0.95 14.26
C ASP A 287 -20.08 1.13 14.74
N TYR A 288 -19.56 2.37 14.71
CA TYR A 288 -18.23 2.67 15.22
C TYR A 288 -18.14 2.43 16.72
N TYR A 289 -19.16 2.84 17.49
CA TYR A 289 -19.18 2.66 18.94
C TYR A 289 -19.25 1.19 19.33
N LEU A 290 -20.20 0.42 18.77
CA LEU A 290 -20.32 -1.01 19.00
C LEU A 290 -19.03 -1.75 18.60
N SER A 291 -18.45 -1.42 17.44
CA SER A 291 -17.17 -1.97 16.99
C SER A 291 -16.03 -1.64 17.94
N ALA A 292 -15.96 -0.40 18.45
CA ALA A 292 -14.96 0.01 19.42
C ALA A 292 -15.07 -0.81 20.71
N LEU A 293 -16.29 -1.00 21.24
CA LEU A 293 -16.53 -1.81 22.43
C LEU A 293 -16.06 -3.26 22.23
N LEU A 294 -16.34 -3.85 21.06
CA LEU A 294 -15.87 -5.20 20.73
C LEU A 294 -14.34 -5.26 20.64
N LEU A 295 -13.70 -4.27 20.01
CA LEU A 295 -12.24 -4.14 19.92
C LEU A 295 -11.57 -3.97 21.29
N GLU A 296 -12.20 -3.28 22.24
CA GLU A 296 -11.72 -3.21 23.63
C GLU A 296 -12.18 -4.39 24.49
N LYS A 297 -12.94 -5.34 23.94
CA LYS A 297 -13.51 -6.50 24.65
C LYS A 297 -14.41 -6.09 25.83
N ARG A 298 -15.05 -4.92 25.76
CA ARG A 298 -15.96 -4.39 26.79
C ARG A 298 -17.37 -4.94 26.61
N LEU A 299 -17.55 -6.23 26.88
CA LEU A 299 -18.82 -6.93 26.61
C LEU A 299 -19.99 -6.42 27.45
N ASP A 300 -19.80 -6.00 28.70
CA ASP A 300 -20.89 -5.48 29.53
C ASP A 300 -21.45 -4.17 28.95
N ALA A 301 -20.55 -3.26 28.57
CA ALA A 301 -20.93 -1.99 27.92
C ALA A 301 -21.52 -2.23 26.51
N PHE A 302 -21.01 -3.22 25.78
CA PHE A 302 -21.57 -3.63 24.49
C PHE A 302 -23.01 -4.15 24.65
N ALA A 303 -23.23 -5.06 25.59
CA ALA A 303 -24.54 -5.64 25.85
C ALA A 303 -25.56 -4.58 26.28
N GLN A 304 -25.15 -3.62 27.10
CA GLN A 304 -25.98 -2.47 27.47
C GLN A 304 -26.28 -1.59 26.26
N ALA A 305 -25.27 -1.27 25.44
CA ALA A 305 -25.45 -0.44 24.25
C ALA A 305 -26.43 -1.06 23.25
N ILE A 306 -26.41 -2.38 23.07
CA ILE A 306 -27.41 -3.05 22.21
C ILE A 306 -28.82 -2.84 22.77
N VAL A 307 -29.03 -3.00 24.08
CA VAL A 307 -30.35 -2.79 24.70
C VAL A 307 -30.79 -1.33 24.60
N ASP A 308 -29.86 -0.39 24.71
CA ASP A 308 -30.16 1.06 24.68
C ASP A 308 -30.48 1.57 23.28
N PHE A 309 -29.86 1.02 22.23
CA PHE A 309 -29.86 1.60 20.89
C PHE A 309 -30.49 0.74 19.80
N CYS A 310 -30.56 -0.58 19.97
CA CYS A 310 -31.04 -1.49 18.94
C CYS A 310 -32.43 -2.03 19.28
N GLU A 311 -33.21 -2.32 18.24
CA GLU A 311 -34.51 -2.94 18.43
C GLU A 311 -34.34 -4.44 18.72
N PRO A 312 -35.17 -5.05 19.60
CA PRO A 312 -35.04 -6.47 19.95
C PRO A 312 -35.18 -7.44 18.76
N ASP A 313 -35.95 -7.03 17.74
CA ASP A 313 -36.24 -7.82 16.54
C ASP A 313 -35.31 -7.48 15.36
N GLU A 314 -34.28 -6.64 15.58
CA GLU A 314 -33.31 -6.27 14.56
C GLU A 314 -32.41 -7.46 14.18
N ASP A 315 -32.16 -7.67 12.89
CA ASP A 315 -31.16 -8.65 12.46
C ASP A 315 -29.75 -8.11 12.71
N PHE A 316 -29.20 -8.49 13.85
CA PHE A 316 -27.87 -8.08 14.27
C PHE A 316 -26.79 -8.58 13.33
N ALA A 317 -25.78 -7.74 13.14
CA ALA A 317 -24.61 -8.11 12.37
C ALA A 317 -23.89 -9.33 12.99
N ARG A 318 -23.22 -10.12 12.16
CA ARG A 318 -22.54 -11.37 12.56
C ARG A 318 -21.70 -11.23 13.82
N TYR A 319 -20.81 -10.23 13.90
CA TYR A 319 -19.92 -10.10 15.06
C TYR A 319 -20.62 -9.64 16.32
N TYR A 320 -21.75 -8.94 16.17
CA TYR A 320 -22.60 -8.58 17.30
C TYR A 320 -23.27 -9.84 17.87
N LYS A 321 -23.82 -10.71 17.01
CA LYS A 321 -24.36 -12.03 17.40
C LYS A 321 -23.29 -12.91 18.06
N GLU A 322 -22.09 -12.97 17.47
CA GLU A 322 -20.96 -13.72 18.02
C GLU A 322 -20.56 -13.22 19.42
N ALA A 323 -20.56 -11.90 19.65
CA ALA A 323 -20.27 -11.29 20.96
C ALA A 323 -21.39 -11.54 21.99
N MET A 324 -22.66 -11.48 21.58
CA MET A 324 -23.81 -11.78 22.43
C MET A 324 -23.78 -13.23 22.93
N LEU A 325 -23.35 -14.19 22.10
CA LEU A 325 -23.19 -15.59 22.54
C LEU A 325 -22.17 -15.72 23.67
N ILE A 326 -21.02 -15.02 23.59
CA ILE A 326 -20.04 -14.98 24.69
C ILE A 326 -20.65 -14.34 25.93
N TYR A 327 -21.38 -13.24 25.76
CA TYR A 327 -21.97 -12.51 26.89
C TYR A 327 -23.01 -13.35 27.63
N ARG A 328 -23.90 -14.04 26.90
CA ARG A 328 -24.95 -14.91 27.45
C ARG A 328 -24.40 -16.12 28.21
N ASP A 329 -23.25 -16.67 27.80
CA ASP A 329 -22.58 -17.74 28.56
C ASP A 329 -22.23 -17.30 29.99
N ARG A 330 -22.05 -15.99 30.22
CA ARG A 330 -21.76 -15.40 31.54
C ARG A 330 -22.99 -14.79 32.21
N HIS A 331 -23.97 -14.37 31.42
CA HIS A 331 -25.20 -13.70 31.87
C HIS A 331 -26.43 -14.37 31.23
N PRO A 332 -26.92 -15.49 31.79
CA PRO A 332 -28.05 -16.24 31.22
C PRO A 332 -29.34 -15.44 31.11
N ASP A 333 -29.52 -14.44 31.98
CA ASP A 333 -30.70 -13.58 32.06
C ASP A 333 -30.73 -12.44 31.03
N TYR A 334 -29.72 -12.36 30.14
CA TYR A 334 -29.67 -11.31 29.10
C TYR A 334 -30.88 -11.41 28.14
N PRO A 335 -31.65 -10.32 27.93
CA PRO A 335 -32.94 -10.37 27.26
C PRO A 335 -32.86 -10.72 25.77
N ILE A 336 -31.77 -10.36 25.09
CA ILE A 336 -31.65 -10.53 23.64
C ILE A 336 -31.21 -11.95 23.30
N GLN A 337 -31.98 -12.63 22.46
CA GLN A 337 -31.74 -14.00 22.03
C GLN A 337 -31.12 -14.05 20.64
N VAL A 338 -30.02 -14.80 20.51
CA VAL A 338 -29.48 -15.18 19.21
C VAL A 338 -30.18 -16.45 18.78
N THR A 339 -30.93 -16.41 17.66
CA THR A 339 -31.74 -17.54 17.16
C THR A 339 -31.08 -18.32 16.02
N ASP A 340 -29.91 -17.86 15.53
CA ASP A 340 -29.15 -18.51 14.47
C ASP A 340 -28.56 -19.85 14.94
N SER A 341 -29.28 -20.94 14.61
CA SER A 341 -28.89 -22.32 14.96
C SER A 341 -27.50 -22.71 14.45
N VAL A 342 -27.09 -22.22 13.27
CA VAL A 342 -25.79 -22.55 12.68
C VAL A 342 -24.68 -21.87 13.47
N MET A 343 -24.86 -20.60 13.85
CA MET A 343 -23.90 -19.88 14.67
C MET A 343 -23.77 -20.47 16.07
N ILE A 344 -24.89 -20.84 16.70
CA ILE A 344 -24.90 -21.48 18.03
C ILE A 344 -24.13 -22.80 18.00
N GLN A 345 -24.38 -23.65 17.00
CA GLN A 345 -23.65 -24.90 16.83
C GLN A 345 -22.16 -24.64 16.63
N ARG A 346 -21.79 -23.70 15.75
CA ARG A 346 -20.40 -23.34 15.48
C ARG A 346 -19.69 -22.80 16.72
N TYR A 347 -20.39 -22.08 17.60
CA TYR A 347 -19.86 -21.62 18.88
C TYR A 347 -19.64 -22.77 19.88
N ALA A 348 -20.55 -23.75 19.92
CA ALA A 348 -20.36 -24.95 20.72
C ALA A 348 -19.14 -25.76 20.24
N GLU A 349 -18.97 -25.91 18.92
CA GLU A 349 -17.79 -26.53 18.32
C GLU A 349 -16.50 -25.79 18.69
N TYR A 350 -16.51 -24.45 18.63
CA TYR A 350 -15.40 -23.62 19.09
C TYR A 350 -14.99 -23.91 20.54
N LYS A 351 -15.96 -23.98 21.46
CA LYS A 351 -15.71 -24.25 22.90
C LYS A 351 -15.16 -25.66 23.15
N VAL A 352 -15.63 -26.66 22.40
CA VAL A 352 -15.12 -28.04 22.50
C VAL A 352 -13.70 -28.12 21.94
N ARG A 353 -13.50 -27.58 20.73
CA ARG A 353 -12.23 -27.65 20.00
C ARG A 353 -11.05 -27.09 20.79
N ARG A 354 -11.26 -26.01 21.55
CA ARG A 354 -10.23 -25.42 22.42
C ARG A 354 -9.69 -26.37 23.47
N LYS A 355 -10.49 -27.34 23.94
CA LYS A 355 -10.11 -28.30 24.99
C LYS A 355 -9.27 -29.47 24.46
N ASP A 356 -9.16 -29.63 23.15
CA ASP A 356 -8.42 -30.73 22.52
C ASP A 356 -6.90 -30.56 22.56
N PHE A 357 -6.41 -29.37 22.91
CA PHE A 357 -5.00 -29.02 22.79
C PHE A 357 -4.32 -28.93 24.16
N THR A 358 -3.13 -29.52 24.26
CA THR A 358 -2.27 -29.45 25.46
C THR A 358 -1.26 -28.30 25.39
N SER A 359 -0.89 -27.86 24.18
CA SER A 359 0.07 -26.78 23.95
C SER A 359 -0.63 -25.49 23.51
N ALA A 360 -0.39 -24.39 24.24
CA ALA A 360 -0.98 -23.08 23.95
C ALA A 360 -0.61 -22.54 22.55
N ILE A 361 0.57 -22.88 22.02
CA ILE A 361 0.99 -22.46 20.68
C ILE A 361 0.24 -23.25 19.61
N GLU A 362 0.05 -24.55 19.82
CA GLU A 362 -0.72 -25.40 18.91
C GLU A 362 -2.19 -24.99 18.89
N GLU A 363 -2.79 -24.80 20.07
CA GLU A 363 -4.15 -24.27 20.24
C GLU A 363 -4.31 -22.99 19.43
N ARG A 364 -3.49 -21.97 19.69
CA ARG A 364 -3.59 -20.67 19.00
C ARG A 364 -3.51 -20.79 17.48
N ASN A 365 -2.57 -21.59 16.97
CA ASN A 365 -2.35 -21.76 15.54
C ASN A 365 -3.47 -22.54 14.84
N LYS A 366 -3.98 -23.60 15.47
CA LYS A 366 -5.09 -24.40 14.95
C LYS A 366 -6.41 -23.64 15.01
N MET A 367 -6.69 -23.01 16.16
CA MET A 367 -7.86 -22.16 16.35
C MET A 367 -7.86 -20.97 15.40
N ARG A 368 -6.70 -20.37 15.07
CA ARG A 368 -6.60 -19.31 14.06
C ARG A 368 -6.97 -19.79 12.66
N ARG A 369 -6.65 -21.04 12.29
CA ARG A 369 -6.97 -21.58 10.96
C ARG A 369 -8.45 -21.88 10.79
N GLU A 370 -9.09 -22.40 11.84
CA GLU A 370 -10.49 -22.84 11.80
C GLU A 370 -11.46 -21.70 12.14
N PHE A 371 -11.08 -20.79 13.05
CA PHE A 371 -11.93 -19.74 13.62
C PHE A 371 -11.31 -18.33 13.59
N GLY A 372 -10.20 -18.11 12.88
CA GLY A 372 -9.48 -16.83 12.92
C GLY A 372 -10.26 -15.61 12.42
N GLU A 373 -11.36 -15.82 11.70
CA GLU A 373 -12.27 -14.77 11.22
C GLU A 373 -13.45 -14.51 12.17
N THR A 374 -13.52 -15.18 13.33
CA THR A 374 -14.57 -14.97 14.34
C THR A 374 -14.13 -13.97 15.40
N TYR A 375 -15.11 -13.27 15.96
CA TYR A 375 -14.92 -12.46 17.16
C TYR A 375 -14.46 -13.30 18.34
N TRP A 376 -14.88 -14.57 18.43
CA TRP A 376 -14.46 -15.46 19.51
C TRP A 376 -12.94 -15.65 19.54
N TRP A 377 -12.33 -15.90 18.37
CA TRP A 377 -10.87 -16.03 18.28
C TRP A 377 -10.17 -14.72 18.62
N TYR A 378 -10.69 -13.58 18.15
CA TYR A 378 -10.17 -12.27 18.53
C TYR A 378 -10.22 -12.04 20.05
N PHE A 379 -11.37 -12.34 20.66
CA PHE A 379 -11.64 -12.15 22.08
C PHE A 379 -10.69 -12.99 22.94
N ASP A 380 -10.40 -14.24 22.56
CA ASP A 380 -9.56 -15.14 23.34
C ASP A 380 -8.05 -14.99 23.08
N TYR A 381 -7.62 -14.72 21.84
CA TYR A 381 -6.20 -14.87 21.44
C TYR A 381 -5.48 -13.61 20.96
N GLN A 382 -6.21 -12.53 20.67
CA GLN A 382 -5.61 -11.30 20.15
C GLN A 382 -5.55 -10.24 21.27
N HIS A 383 -4.33 -9.83 21.64
CA HIS A 383 -4.09 -8.91 22.76
C HIS A 383 -3.81 -7.48 22.29
#